data_AF-A0A1I0U9G6-F1
#
_entry.id   AF-A0A1I0U9G6-F1
#
_cell.length_a   1.000
_cell.length_b   1.000
_cell.length_c   1.000
_cell.angle_alpha   90.00
_cell.angle_beta   90.00
_cell.angle_gamma   90.00
#
_symmetry.space_group_name_H-M   'P 1'
#
loop_
_entity.id
_entity.type
_entity.pdbx_description
1 polymer ?
#
loop_
_entity_poly.entity_id
_entity_poly.type
_entity_poly.pdbx_seq_one_letter_code
_entity_poly.pdbx_strand_id
1 'polypeptide(L)'
;MMRKIRASGIARYRHASGLSVKGRDHAEALSLDCGGRRHRIECDTVLLHHGVVPNVQASRALGMTHTWDAAQHCFRPETDQWGESSIPGIFVAGDGAGIAGAKAAALRGRLAALQAGFQLKAMAADARDRLAAPFLRGLRNEQAIRPFLDTAYPPYPGALAPADATIICRCEEVTAGDVRRYAGLGCLGPNQTKAFGRVGMGPCQGRYCGLTVNSVLAAANKQSEDATGYYRIRPPLKPVTLGEIAAMQDNDKDISA
;
A
#
# COMPACT_ATOMS: atom_id res chain seq x y z
N MET A 1 -3.63 -8.31 -23.42
CA MET A 1 -4.16 -9.03 -22.23
C MET A 1 -5.66 -9.33 -22.36
N MET A 2 -6.53 -8.34 -22.55
CA MET A 2 -8.00 -8.56 -22.57
C MET A 2 -8.51 -9.52 -23.66
N ARG A 3 -7.85 -9.59 -24.82
CA ARG A 3 -8.17 -10.58 -25.86
C ARG A 3 -7.92 -12.02 -25.40
N LYS A 4 -6.83 -12.27 -24.67
CA LYS A 4 -6.51 -13.60 -24.12
C LYS A 4 -7.55 -14.02 -23.07
N ILE A 5 -7.96 -13.09 -22.20
CA ILE A 5 -9.03 -13.35 -21.21
C ILE A 5 -10.34 -13.69 -21.92
N ARG A 6 -10.74 -12.92 -22.94
CA ARG A 6 -11.96 -13.23 -23.72
C ARG A 6 -11.87 -14.60 -24.42
N ALA A 7 -10.70 -14.94 -24.96
CA ALA A 7 -10.48 -16.22 -25.64
C ALA A 7 -10.41 -17.43 -24.69
N SER A 8 -10.21 -17.22 -23.39
CA SER A 8 -10.07 -18.31 -22.41
C SER A 8 -11.37 -19.04 -22.07
N GLY A 9 -12.53 -18.52 -22.51
CA GLY A 9 -13.84 -19.07 -22.13
C GLY A 9 -14.26 -18.81 -20.68
N ILE A 10 -13.41 -18.15 -19.87
CA ILE A 10 -13.73 -17.81 -18.48
C ILE A 10 -14.88 -16.80 -18.45
N ALA A 11 -15.94 -17.14 -17.71
CA ALA A 11 -17.07 -16.27 -17.47
C ALA A 11 -16.63 -14.94 -16.85
N ARG A 12 -17.13 -13.82 -17.40
CA ARG A 12 -16.68 -12.49 -16.98
C ARG A 12 -17.85 -11.55 -16.76
N TYR A 13 -18.07 -11.24 -15.49
CA TYR A 13 -19.08 -10.28 -15.04
C TYR A 13 -18.43 -8.89 -14.95
N ARG A 14 -18.96 -7.92 -15.68
CA ARG A 14 -18.47 -6.53 -15.70
C ARG A 14 -19.46 -5.65 -14.96
N HIS A 15 -18.95 -4.62 -14.27
CA HIS A 15 -19.79 -3.73 -13.45
C HIS A 15 -20.64 -4.52 -12.44
N ALA A 16 -20.09 -5.61 -11.92
CA ALA A 16 -20.74 -6.40 -10.89
C ALA A 16 -20.80 -5.60 -9.58
N SER A 17 -21.92 -5.68 -8.89
CA SER A 17 -22.16 -5.04 -7.60
C SER A 17 -22.77 -6.04 -6.62
N GLY A 18 -23.00 -5.62 -5.37
CA GLY A 18 -23.62 -6.49 -4.36
C GLY A 18 -22.83 -7.77 -4.07
N LEU A 19 -21.51 -7.74 -4.24
CA LEU A 19 -20.67 -8.92 -4.03
C LEU A 19 -20.80 -9.39 -2.58
N SER A 20 -21.14 -10.66 -2.41
CA SER A 20 -21.29 -11.29 -1.10
C SER A 20 -20.79 -12.73 -1.19
N VAL A 21 -19.74 -13.03 -0.43
CA VAL A 21 -19.30 -14.41 -0.20
C VAL A 21 -20.33 -15.07 0.72
N LYS A 22 -20.83 -16.24 0.31
CA LYS A 22 -21.81 -17.04 1.03
C LYS A 22 -21.13 -18.27 1.63
N GLY A 23 -21.62 -18.69 2.78
CA GLY A 23 -21.12 -19.84 3.53
C GLY A 23 -21.08 -19.53 5.02
N ARG A 24 -20.89 -20.55 5.85
CA ARG A 24 -20.79 -20.40 7.31
C ARG A 24 -19.35 -20.44 7.79
N ASP A 25 -18.69 -21.57 7.56
CA ASP A 25 -17.33 -21.84 8.04
C ASP A 25 -16.27 -21.64 6.95
N HIS A 26 -16.67 -21.73 5.68
CA HIS A 26 -15.85 -21.48 4.50
C HIS A 26 -16.70 -20.87 3.39
N ALA A 27 -16.08 -20.42 2.30
CA ALA A 27 -16.83 -19.95 1.14
C ALA A 27 -17.49 -21.15 0.44
N GLU A 28 -18.78 -21.03 0.11
CA GLU A 28 -19.55 -22.02 -0.64
C GLU A 28 -20.02 -21.44 -1.98
N ALA A 29 -20.24 -20.13 -2.02
CA ALA A 29 -20.57 -19.42 -3.25
C ALA A 29 -20.19 -17.94 -3.21
N LEU A 30 -20.05 -17.34 -4.39
CA LEU A 30 -20.05 -15.89 -4.57
C LEU A 30 -21.39 -15.47 -5.17
N SER A 31 -22.10 -14.58 -4.50
CA SER A 31 -23.28 -13.93 -5.04
C SER A 31 -22.94 -12.52 -5.51
N LEU A 32 -23.47 -12.11 -6.66
CA LEU A 32 -23.27 -10.78 -7.23
C LEU A 32 -24.47 -10.37 -8.07
N ASP A 33 -24.66 -9.06 -8.23
CA ASP A 33 -25.65 -8.49 -9.13
C ASP A 33 -24.93 -8.00 -10.41
N CYS A 34 -25.37 -8.45 -11.58
CA CYS A 34 -24.78 -8.09 -12.86
C CYS A 34 -25.81 -8.14 -13.98
N GLY A 35 -25.96 -7.04 -14.73
CA GLY A 35 -26.93 -6.93 -15.82
C GLY A 35 -28.39 -7.01 -15.37
N GLY A 36 -28.69 -6.44 -14.19
CA GLY A 36 -30.05 -6.44 -13.60
C GLY A 36 -30.50 -7.80 -13.05
N ARG A 37 -29.61 -8.80 -13.00
CA ARG A 37 -29.89 -10.12 -12.43
C ARG A 37 -28.92 -10.44 -11.31
N ARG A 38 -29.40 -11.17 -10.31
CA ARG A 38 -28.57 -11.78 -9.28
C ARG A 38 -28.01 -13.10 -9.80
N HIS A 39 -26.70 -13.27 -9.67
CA HIS A 39 -25.97 -14.50 -9.99
C HIS A 39 -25.46 -15.12 -8.69
N ARG A 40 -25.36 -16.45 -8.70
CA ARG A 40 -24.71 -17.24 -7.67
C ARG A 40 -23.72 -18.17 -8.36
N ILE A 41 -22.47 -18.09 -7.97
CA ILE A 41 -21.37 -18.91 -8.50
C ILE A 41 -20.93 -19.82 -7.36
N GLU A 42 -21.19 -21.12 -7.46
CA GLU A 42 -20.66 -22.08 -6.48
C GLU A 42 -19.13 -22.10 -6.55
N CYS A 43 -18.48 -21.90 -5.42
CA CYS A 43 -17.03 -21.89 -5.32
C CYS A 43 -16.59 -22.03 -3.85
N ASP A 44 -15.52 -22.78 -3.63
CA ASP A 44 -14.88 -22.92 -2.31
C ASP A 44 -13.83 -21.84 -2.01
N THR A 45 -13.39 -21.12 -3.05
CA THR A 45 -12.26 -20.20 -3.00
C THR A 45 -12.61 -18.89 -3.70
N VAL A 46 -12.43 -17.78 -2.98
CA VAL A 46 -12.63 -16.43 -3.52
C VAL A 46 -11.32 -15.64 -3.44
N LEU A 47 -10.80 -15.23 -4.60
CA LEU A 47 -9.60 -14.39 -4.70
C LEU A 47 -10.01 -12.95 -4.92
N LEU A 48 -9.72 -12.09 -3.94
CA LEU A 48 -10.05 -10.66 -3.98
C LEU A 48 -8.82 -9.83 -4.37
N HIS A 49 -9.04 -8.89 -5.29
CA HIS A 49 -8.05 -7.88 -5.64
C HIS A 49 -8.70 -6.50 -5.64
N HIS A 50 -8.38 -5.69 -4.62
CA HIS A 50 -8.91 -4.33 -4.44
C HIS A 50 -7.91 -3.24 -4.86
N GLY A 51 -6.84 -3.63 -5.56
CA GLY A 51 -5.71 -2.79 -5.89
C GLY A 51 -4.44 -3.19 -5.15
N VAL A 52 -3.37 -2.47 -5.45
CA VAL A 52 -2.06 -2.57 -4.78
C VAL A 52 -1.65 -1.17 -4.36
N VAL A 53 -0.97 -1.07 -3.23
CA VAL A 53 -0.48 0.19 -2.66
C VAL A 53 0.96 0.01 -2.17
N PRO A 54 1.77 1.07 -2.11
CA PRO A 54 3.12 0.99 -1.59
C PRO A 54 3.11 0.52 -0.13
N ASN A 55 4.02 -0.37 0.22
CA ASN A 55 4.26 -0.71 1.62
C ASN A 55 5.13 0.37 2.27
N VAL A 56 4.49 1.33 2.93
CA VAL A 56 5.14 2.48 3.56
C VAL A 56 5.66 2.23 4.98
N GLN A 57 5.66 0.99 5.48
CA GLN A 57 6.03 0.71 6.87
C GLN A 57 7.49 1.06 7.16
N ALA A 58 8.42 0.63 6.30
CA ALA A 58 9.84 0.91 6.46
C ALA A 58 10.16 2.40 6.32
N SER A 59 9.64 3.04 5.26
CA SER A 59 9.83 4.47 5.01
C SER A 59 9.27 5.32 6.15
N ARG A 60 8.11 4.95 6.72
CA ARG A 60 7.55 5.65 7.89
C ARG A 60 8.33 5.40 9.17
N ALA A 61 8.86 4.20 9.39
CA ALA A 61 9.70 3.91 10.54
C ALA A 61 11.01 4.71 10.52
N LEU A 62 11.55 4.97 9.32
CA LEU A 62 12.71 5.83 9.11
C LEU A 62 12.39 7.33 9.24
N GLY A 63 11.10 7.71 9.28
CA GLY A 63 10.69 9.10 9.37
C GLY A 63 10.69 9.87 8.05
N MET A 64 10.64 9.18 6.91
CA MET A 64 10.54 9.84 5.60
C MET A 64 9.22 10.62 5.48
N THR A 65 9.25 11.71 4.73
CA THR A 65 8.04 12.45 4.33
C THR A 65 7.19 11.61 3.40
N HIS A 66 5.87 11.67 3.57
CA HIS A 66 4.91 10.99 2.71
C HIS A 66 3.78 11.94 2.33
N THR A 67 3.25 11.76 1.13
CA THR A 67 2.09 12.47 0.62
C THR A 67 1.00 11.51 0.20
N TRP A 68 -0.26 11.94 0.32
CA TRP A 68 -1.40 11.24 -0.22
C TRP A 68 -1.43 11.36 -1.75
N ASP A 69 -1.45 10.23 -2.45
CA ASP A 69 -1.81 10.17 -3.86
C ASP A 69 -3.31 9.90 -3.98
N ALA A 70 -4.05 10.89 -4.48
CA ALA A 70 -5.49 10.81 -4.67
C ALA A 70 -5.93 9.89 -5.83
N ALA A 71 -5.07 9.63 -6.81
CA ALA A 71 -5.37 8.75 -7.94
C ALA A 71 -5.24 7.26 -7.57
N GLN A 72 -4.27 6.93 -6.70
CA GLN A 72 -4.00 5.58 -6.21
C GLN A 72 -4.55 5.35 -4.80
N HIS A 73 -5.19 6.35 -4.19
CA HIS A 73 -5.76 6.35 -2.84
C HIS A 73 -4.83 5.74 -1.79
N CYS A 74 -3.59 6.22 -1.76
CA CYS A 74 -2.57 5.69 -0.85
C CYS A 74 -1.52 6.72 -0.53
N PHE A 75 -0.77 6.48 0.55
CA PHE A 75 0.43 7.26 0.82
C PHE A 75 1.62 6.75 0.02
N ARG A 76 2.45 7.68 -0.46
CA ARG A 76 3.76 7.40 -1.04
C ARG A 76 4.85 8.18 -0.30
N PRO A 77 6.06 7.62 -0.14
CA PRO A 77 7.19 8.42 0.30
C PRO A 77 7.52 9.47 -0.78
N GLU A 78 7.94 10.65 -0.37
CA GLU A 78 8.49 11.63 -1.30
C GLU A 78 9.89 11.19 -1.74
N THR A 79 10.11 11.17 -3.05
CA THR A 79 11.40 10.86 -3.65
C THR A 79 11.69 11.77 -4.83
N ASP A 80 12.96 12.02 -5.10
CA ASP A 80 13.39 12.68 -6.33
C ASP A 80 13.36 11.74 -7.55
N GLN A 81 13.86 12.21 -8.70
CA GLN A 81 13.91 11.45 -9.95
C GLN A 81 14.83 10.20 -9.88
N TRP A 82 15.77 10.17 -8.94
CA TRP A 82 16.68 9.06 -8.71
C TRP A 82 16.11 8.05 -7.72
N GLY A 83 15.04 8.41 -7.00
CA GLY A 83 14.49 7.63 -5.91
C GLY A 83 15.11 7.97 -4.55
N GLU A 84 15.90 9.04 -4.45
CA GLU A 84 16.41 9.53 -3.17
C GLU A 84 15.26 10.12 -2.37
N SER A 85 15.13 9.71 -1.11
CA SER A 85 14.04 10.13 -0.23
C SER A 85 14.30 11.49 0.41
N SER A 86 13.38 11.95 1.26
CA SER A 86 13.58 13.13 2.12
C SER A 86 14.73 12.98 3.13
N ILE A 87 15.30 11.78 3.28
CA ILE A 87 16.47 11.52 4.12
C ILE A 87 17.67 11.29 3.18
N PRO A 88 18.70 12.17 3.21
CA PRO A 88 19.86 12.06 2.34
C PRO A 88 20.53 10.69 2.43
N GLY A 89 20.89 10.12 1.29
CA GLY A 89 21.52 8.80 1.20
C GLY A 89 20.58 7.61 1.42
N ILE A 90 19.30 7.82 1.68
CA ILE A 90 18.30 6.74 1.72
C ILE A 90 17.44 6.78 0.47
N PHE A 91 17.40 5.65 -0.24
CA PHE A 91 16.68 5.50 -1.50
C PHE A 91 15.46 4.60 -1.36
N VAL A 92 14.38 4.95 -2.06
CA VAL A 92 13.22 4.09 -2.24
C VAL A 92 13.09 3.73 -3.72
N ALA A 93 13.31 2.45 -4.03
CA ALA A 93 13.18 1.92 -5.37
C ALA A 93 11.89 1.11 -5.56
N GLY A 94 11.55 0.85 -6.82
CA GLY A 94 10.45 -0.03 -7.17
C GLY A 94 9.06 0.57 -6.94
N ASP A 95 8.11 -0.31 -6.61
CA ASP A 95 6.73 0.06 -6.25
C ASP A 95 6.62 0.64 -4.82
N GLY A 96 7.69 0.57 -4.01
CA GLY A 96 7.76 1.22 -2.70
C GLY A 96 7.67 2.76 -2.79
N ALA A 97 8.10 3.34 -3.92
CA ALA A 97 8.00 4.78 -4.20
C ALA A 97 6.64 5.18 -4.81
N GLY A 98 5.72 4.23 -5.01
CA GLY A 98 4.46 4.44 -5.73
C GLY A 98 4.27 3.38 -6.81
N ILE A 99 3.03 2.94 -7.04
CA ILE A 99 2.77 1.86 -7.99
C ILE A 99 2.93 2.41 -9.41
N ALA A 100 3.82 1.80 -10.18
CA ALA A 100 4.02 2.11 -11.61
C ALA A 100 4.14 0.85 -12.49
N GLY A 101 4.20 -0.33 -11.89
CA GLY A 101 4.28 -1.61 -12.58
C GLY A 101 5.72 -2.15 -12.62
N ALA A 102 5.85 -3.47 -12.82
CA ALA A 102 7.11 -4.19 -12.62
C ALA A 102 8.30 -3.67 -13.44
N LYS A 103 8.07 -3.23 -14.69
CA LYS A 103 9.13 -2.67 -15.53
C LYS A 103 9.60 -1.31 -15.02
N ALA A 104 8.66 -0.42 -14.69
CA ALA A 104 8.97 0.88 -14.08
C ALA A 104 9.70 0.69 -12.74
N ALA A 105 9.28 -0.30 -11.94
CA ALA A 105 9.93 -0.65 -10.68
C ALA A 105 11.41 -1.06 -10.88
N ALA A 106 11.70 -1.91 -11.88
CA ALA A 106 13.06 -2.32 -12.21
C ALA A 106 13.92 -1.13 -12.70
N LEU A 107 13.34 -0.23 -13.51
CA LEU A 107 14.04 0.96 -13.99
C LEU A 107 14.37 1.93 -12.85
N ARG A 108 13.43 2.15 -11.91
CA ARG A 108 13.69 2.94 -10.70
C ARG A 108 14.83 2.37 -9.86
N GLY A 109 14.89 1.04 -9.72
CA GLY A 109 16.02 0.39 -9.04
C GLY A 109 17.37 0.68 -9.69
N ARG A 110 17.44 0.70 -11.03
CA ARG A 110 18.66 1.05 -11.77
C ARG A 110 19.05 2.52 -11.55
N LEU A 111 18.08 3.44 -11.57
CA LEU A 111 18.32 4.87 -11.32
C LEU A 111 18.85 5.12 -9.91
N ALA A 112 18.23 4.49 -8.90
CA ALA A 112 18.67 4.59 -7.51
C ALA A 112 20.11 4.06 -7.34
N ALA A 113 20.44 2.92 -7.96
CA ALA A 113 21.79 2.37 -7.91
C ALA A 113 22.84 3.28 -8.55
N LEU A 114 22.53 3.91 -9.69
CA LEU A 114 23.44 4.88 -10.33
C LEU A 114 23.67 6.10 -9.45
N GLN A 115 22.62 6.64 -8.84
CA GLN A 115 22.73 7.79 -7.94
C GLN A 115 23.51 7.44 -6.66
N ALA A 116 23.27 6.27 -6.07
CA ALA A 116 24.04 5.79 -4.94
C ALA A 116 25.53 5.61 -5.31
N GLY A 117 25.85 5.03 -6.47
CA GLY A 117 27.22 4.90 -6.95
C GLY A 117 27.92 6.25 -7.13
N PHE A 118 27.21 7.26 -7.63
CA PHE A 118 27.70 8.63 -7.71
C PHE A 118 27.97 9.23 -6.32
N GLN A 119 27.03 9.11 -5.38
CA GLN A 119 27.19 9.63 -4.01
C GLN A 119 28.34 8.97 -3.25
N LEU A 120 28.58 7.69 -3.50
CA LEU A 120 29.71 6.92 -2.97
C LEU A 120 31.03 7.19 -3.71
N LYS A 121 31.06 8.14 -4.65
CA LYS A 121 32.22 8.53 -5.46
C LYS A 121 32.79 7.37 -6.31
N ALA A 122 31.98 6.35 -6.60
CA ALA A 122 32.37 5.24 -7.47
C ALA A 122 32.25 5.59 -8.97
N MET A 123 31.60 6.72 -9.30
CA MET A 123 31.51 7.25 -10.66
C MET A 123 31.36 8.77 -10.67
N ALA A 124 31.76 9.40 -11.78
CA ALA A 124 31.54 10.82 -12.02
C ALA A 124 30.09 11.11 -12.46
N ALA A 125 29.64 12.36 -12.31
CA ALA A 125 28.27 12.77 -12.60
C ALA A 125 27.88 12.59 -14.08
N ASP A 126 28.81 12.93 -14.99
CA ASP A 126 28.63 12.78 -16.44
C ASP A 126 28.44 11.30 -16.84
N ALA A 127 29.21 10.40 -16.22
CA ALA A 127 29.07 8.96 -16.42
C ALA A 127 27.72 8.45 -15.88
N ARG A 128 27.31 8.88 -14.68
CA ARG A 128 25.98 8.57 -14.11
C ARG A 128 24.86 8.99 -15.06
N ASP A 129 24.88 10.24 -15.52
CA ASP A 129 23.81 10.82 -16.34
C ASP A 129 23.72 10.13 -17.71
N ARG A 130 24.86 9.82 -18.32
CA ARG A 130 24.93 9.05 -19.57
C ARG A 130 24.33 7.66 -19.41
N LEU A 131 24.62 6.96 -18.31
CA LEU A 131 24.08 5.63 -18.03
C LEU A 131 22.58 5.67 -17.66
N ALA A 132 22.13 6.74 -17.01
CA ALA A 132 20.74 6.92 -16.58
C ALA A 132 19.79 7.29 -17.72
N ALA A 133 20.25 8.01 -18.74
CA ALA A 133 19.44 8.50 -19.85
C ALA A 133 18.51 7.44 -20.49
N PRO A 134 18.94 6.22 -20.84
CA PRO A 134 18.04 5.19 -21.37
C PRO A 134 17.00 4.72 -20.35
N PHE A 135 17.34 4.66 -19.05
CA PHE A 135 16.41 4.25 -18.00
C PHE A 135 15.36 5.31 -17.70
N LEU A 136 15.74 6.59 -17.68
CA LEU A 136 14.80 7.73 -17.57
C LEU A 136 13.81 7.74 -18.74
N ARG A 137 14.28 7.50 -19.96
CA ARG A 137 13.41 7.38 -21.14
C ARG A 137 12.47 6.18 -21.03
N GLY A 138 12.99 5.01 -20.64
CA GLY A 138 12.18 3.82 -20.42
C GLY A 138 11.11 4.04 -19.34
N LEU A 139 11.45 4.71 -18.25
CA LEU A 139 10.55 4.97 -17.14
C LEU A 139 9.40 5.87 -17.58
N ARG A 140 9.71 6.96 -18.30
CA ARG A 140 8.70 7.85 -18.90
C ARG A 140 7.74 7.08 -19.82
N ASN A 141 8.24 6.17 -20.65
CA ASN A 141 7.41 5.37 -21.54
C ASN A 141 6.47 4.44 -20.78
N GLU A 142 6.98 3.73 -19.76
CA GLU A 142 6.15 2.83 -18.94
C GLU A 142 5.14 3.62 -18.09
N GLN A 143 5.46 4.85 -17.67
CA GLN A 143 4.57 5.73 -16.91
C GLN A 143 3.55 6.49 -17.77
N ALA A 144 3.77 6.62 -19.08
CA ALA A 144 2.92 7.43 -19.96
C ALA A 144 1.46 6.96 -19.97
N ILE A 145 1.21 5.66 -19.80
CA ILE A 145 -0.15 5.08 -19.73
C ILE A 145 -0.81 5.23 -18.36
N ARG A 146 -0.05 5.61 -17.33
CA ARG A 146 -0.51 5.58 -15.93
C ARG A 146 -1.71 6.48 -15.64
N PRO A 147 -1.79 7.74 -16.16
CA PRO A 147 -2.96 8.57 -15.94
C PRO A 147 -4.27 7.90 -16.40
N PHE A 148 -4.23 7.24 -17.56
CA PHE A 148 -5.38 6.49 -18.06
C PHE A 148 -5.72 5.30 -17.16
N LEU A 149 -4.73 4.50 -16.75
CA LEU A 149 -4.98 3.31 -15.92
C LEU A 149 -5.53 3.68 -14.54
N ASP A 150 -4.96 4.70 -13.89
CA ASP A 150 -5.41 5.12 -12.55
C ASP A 150 -6.82 5.71 -12.58
N THR A 151 -7.19 6.40 -13.66
CA THR A 151 -8.56 6.90 -13.83
C THR A 151 -9.56 5.82 -14.24
N ALA A 152 -9.18 4.90 -15.14
CA ALA A 152 -10.09 3.88 -15.65
C ALA A 152 -10.27 2.68 -14.68
N TYR A 153 -9.26 2.42 -13.85
CA TYR A 153 -9.22 1.29 -12.91
C TYR A 153 -8.76 1.74 -11.51
N PRO A 154 -9.45 2.69 -10.88
CA PRO A 154 -9.08 3.14 -9.54
C PRO A 154 -9.24 1.99 -8.53
N PRO A 155 -8.49 2.03 -7.40
CA PRO A 155 -8.71 1.12 -6.27
C PRO A 155 -10.19 1.06 -5.87
N TYR A 156 -10.65 -0.11 -5.40
CA TYR A 156 -12.05 -0.31 -5.07
C TYR A 156 -12.49 0.62 -3.92
N PRO A 157 -13.41 1.58 -4.13
CA PRO A 157 -13.74 2.59 -3.11
C PRO A 157 -14.34 1.99 -1.84
N GLY A 158 -15.08 0.89 -1.95
CA GLY A 158 -15.68 0.19 -0.81
C GLY A 158 -14.65 -0.39 0.16
N ALA A 159 -13.39 -0.56 -0.25
CA ALA A 159 -12.31 -0.95 0.66
C ALA A 159 -11.88 0.20 1.60
N LEU A 160 -12.11 1.45 1.21
CA LEU A 160 -11.75 2.65 1.97
C LEU A 160 -12.94 3.27 2.71
N ALA A 161 -14.15 3.06 2.20
CA ALA A 161 -15.40 3.50 2.82
C ALA A 161 -16.40 2.34 3.05
N PRO A 162 -16.03 1.29 3.80
CA PRO A 162 -16.93 0.18 4.06
C PRO A 162 -18.09 0.55 5.00
N ALA A 163 -19.18 -0.23 4.95
CA ALA A 163 -20.32 -0.10 5.84
C ALA A 163 -19.95 -0.38 7.31
N ASP A 164 -20.70 0.17 8.26
CA ASP A 164 -20.36 0.16 9.69
C ASP A 164 -20.07 -1.23 10.25
N ALA A 165 -20.87 -2.23 9.91
CA ALA A 165 -20.71 -3.60 10.40
C ALA A 165 -19.46 -4.32 9.86
N THR A 166 -18.73 -3.73 8.91
CA THR A 166 -17.56 -4.36 8.29
C THR A 166 -16.38 -4.33 9.24
N ILE A 167 -15.81 -5.49 9.56
CA ILE A 167 -14.53 -5.60 10.27
C ILE A 167 -13.42 -5.10 9.35
N ILE A 168 -12.73 -4.04 9.76
CA ILE A 168 -11.61 -3.47 9.00
C ILE A 168 -10.25 -3.86 9.60
N CYS A 169 -10.21 -4.16 10.90
CA CYS A 169 -9.00 -4.65 11.57
C CYS A 169 -9.23 -6.08 12.07
N ARG A 170 -8.92 -7.06 11.22
CA ARG A 170 -9.06 -8.49 11.56
C ARG A 170 -8.30 -8.94 12.81
N CYS A 171 -7.23 -8.23 13.18
CA CYS A 171 -6.38 -8.64 14.31
C CYS A 171 -6.97 -8.26 15.66
N GLU A 172 -7.80 -7.22 15.69
CA GLU A 172 -8.38 -6.65 16.93
C GLU A 172 -9.91 -6.60 16.82
N GLU A 173 -10.48 -7.22 15.78
CA GLU A 173 -11.91 -7.34 15.48
C GLU A 173 -12.67 -5.99 15.41
N VAL A 174 -11.96 -4.92 15.05
CA VAL A 174 -12.53 -3.56 15.00
C VAL A 174 -13.30 -3.31 13.71
N THR A 175 -14.51 -2.76 13.83
CA THR A 175 -15.38 -2.43 12.71
C THR A 175 -15.14 -1.01 12.16
N ALA A 176 -15.65 -0.74 10.95
CA ALA A 176 -15.67 0.62 10.41
C ALA A 176 -16.53 1.57 11.24
N GLY A 177 -17.65 1.07 11.78
CA GLY A 177 -18.55 1.82 12.66
C GLY A 177 -17.86 2.23 13.96
N ASP A 178 -17.01 1.38 14.53
CA ASP A 178 -16.20 1.73 15.69
C ASP A 178 -15.27 2.91 15.41
N VAL A 179 -14.59 2.91 14.26
CA VAL A 179 -13.71 4.03 13.89
C VAL A 179 -14.48 5.34 13.70
N ARG A 180 -15.66 5.30 13.08
CA ARG A 180 -16.55 6.47 12.98
C ARG A 180 -16.99 6.96 14.36
N ARG A 181 -17.34 6.05 15.26
CA ARG A 181 -17.68 6.37 16.66
C ARG A 181 -16.50 7.02 17.38
N TYR A 182 -15.28 6.51 17.22
CA TYR A 182 -14.09 7.12 17.81
C TYR A 182 -13.83 8.52 17.27
N ALA A 183 -14.07 8.76 15.97
CA ALA A 183 -14.01 10.09 15.38
C ALA A 183 -14.98 11.06 16.08
N GLY A 184 -16.22 10.62 16.32
CA GLY A 184 -17.21 11.37 17.09
C GLY A 184 -16.84 11.65 18.55
N LEU A 185 -15.93 10.87 19.13
CA LEU A 185 -15.35 11.10 20.47
C LEU A 185 -14.13 12.04 20.43
N GLY A 186 -13.78 12.60 19.27
CA GLY A 186 -12.65 13.53 19.09
C GLY A 186 -11.36 12.88 18.62
N CYS A 187 -11.37 11.62 18.16
CA CYS A 187 -10.18 11.02 17.56
C CYS A 187 -9.93 11.62 16.16
N LEU A 188 -8.88 12.44 16.05
CA LEU A 188 -8.50 13.13 14.83
C LEU A 188 -7.66 12.26 13.89
N GLY A 189 -6.99 11.22 14.37
CA GLY A 189 -6.09 10.42 13.53
C GLY A 189 -5.83 9.00 14.02
N PRO A 190 -5.16 8.17 13.20
CA PRO A 190 -4.99 6.74 13.46
C PRO A 190 -4.29 6.41 14.78
N ASN A 191 -3.36 7.23 15.26
CA ASN A 191 -2.69 6.96 16.55
C ASN A 191 -3.62 7.15 17.76
N GLN A 192 -4.63 8.02 17.68
CA GLN A 192 -5.62 8.20 18.74
C GLN A 192 -6.65 7.07 18.71
N THR A 193 -7.19 6.71 17.53
CA THR A 193 -8.10 5.56 17.44
C THR A 193 -7.43 4.25 17.89
N LYS A 194 -6.13 4.11 17.66
CA LYS A 194 -5.32 3.02 18.21
C LYS A 194 -5.35 2.99 19.75
N ALA A 195 -5.27 4.14 20.41
CA ALA A 195 -5.31 4.21 21.88
C ALA A 195 -6.71 3.88 22.44
N PHE A 196 -7.78 4.29 21.76
CA PHE A 196 -9.16 4.06 22.20
C PHE A 196 -9.68 2.66 21.88
N GLY A 197 -9.36 2.15 20.69
CA GLY A 197 -9.99 0.96 20.13
C GLY A 197 -9.02 -0.09 19.61
N ARG A 198 -7.72 0.05 19.89
CA ARG A 198 -6.66 -0.89 19.50
C ARG A 198 -6.49 -1.10 18.00
N VAL A 199 -7.25 -0.39 17.15
CA VAL A 199 -7.19 -0.53 15.70
C VAL A 199 -5.77 -0.30 15.17
N GLY A 200 -5.21 -1.33 14.54
CA GLY A 200 -3.83 -1.35 14.05
C GLY A 200 -2.78 -1.89 15.02
N MET A 201 -3.15 -2.36 16.23
CA MET A 201 -2.21 -2.90 17.23
C MET A 201 -1.82 -4.36 17.05
N GLY A 202 -2.55 -5.13 16.23
CA GLY A 202 -2.24 -6.54 16.00
C GLY A 202 -0.89 -6.77 15.29
N PRO A 203 -0.47 -8.02 15.05
CA PRO A 203 0.82 -8.35 14.43
C PRO A 203 0.99 -7.79 13.00
N CYS A 204 -0.12 -7.40 12.37
CA CYS A 204 -0.10 -6.69 11.10
C CYS A 204 0.40 -5.24 11.19
N GLN A 205 0.38 -4.61 12.37
CA GLN A 205 0.82 -3.23 12.65
C GLN A 205 0.20 -2.22 11.67
N GLY A 206 -1.11 -2.32 11.45
CA GLY A 206 -1.85 -1.41 10.58
C GLY A 206 -1.67 -1.62 9.07
N ARG A 207 -0.88 -2.61 8.62
CA ARG A 207 -0.62 -2.85 7.18
C ARG A 207 -1.88 -3.05 6.34
N TYR A 208 -2.90 -3.70 6.89
CA TYR A 208 -4.14 -4.00 6.18
C TYR A 208 -5.23 -2.94 6.42
N CYS A 209 -5.38 -2.48 7.66
CA CYS A 209 -6.48 -1.58 8.02
C CYS A 209 -6.12 -0.10 7.88
N GLY A 210 -4.85 0.27 7.82
CA GLY A 210 -4.42 1.66 8.02
C GLY A 210 -4.92 2.65 6.97
N LEU A 211 -5.03 2.25 5.71
CA LEU A 211 -5.61 3.12 4.68
C LEU A 211 -7.11 3.32 4.91
N THR A 212 -7.85 2.25 5.19
CA THR A 212 -9.27 2.34 5.54
C THR A 212 -9.51 3.20 6.78
N VAL A 213 -8.69 3.03 7.83
CA VAL A 213 -8.77 3.84 9.06
C VAL A 213 -8.53 5.32 8.76
N ASN A 214 -7.49 5.62 7.97
CA ASN A 214 -7.22 6.99 7.53
C ASN A 214 -8.41 7.56 6.75
N SER A 215 -8.89 6.87 5.71
CA SER A 215 -9.99 7.38 4.87
C SER A 215 -11.30 7.55 5.65
N VAL A 216 -11.65 6.64 6.56
CA VAL A 216 -12.83 6.75 7.42
C VAL A 216 -12.72 7.96 8.36
N LEU A 217 -11.55 8.18 8.97
CA LEU A 217 -11.31 9.32 9.86
C LEU A 217 -11.28 10.65 9.11
N ALA A 218 -10.64 10.69 7.94
CA ALA A 218 -10.61 11.86 7.07
C ALA A 218 -12.03 12.32 6.72
N ALA A 219 -12.87 11.38 6.28
CA ALA A 219 -14.28 11.65 5.97
C ALA A 219 -15.09 12.07 7.21
N ALA A 220 -14.96 11.35 8.33
CA ALA A 220 -15.72 11.63 9.55
C ALA A 220 -15.37 13.00 10.16
N ASN A 221 -14.09 13.37 10.11
CA ASN A 221 -13.58 14.64 10.67
C ASN A 221 -13.56 15.79 9.65
N LYS A 222 -13.99 15.56 8.40
CA LYS A 222 -13.98 16.55 7.31
C LYS A 222 -12.61 17.19 7.08
N GLN A 223 -11.57 16.38 7.07
CA GLN A 223 -10.18 16.80 6.86
C GLN A 223 -9.53 15.96 5.75
N SER A 224 -8.39 16.41 5.21
CA SER A 224 -7.67 15.63 4.20
C SER A 224 -7.04 14.38 4.80
N GLU A 225 -6.72 13.43 3.93
CA GLU A 225 -5.99 12.21 4.28
C GLU A 225 -4.59 12.56 4.81
N ASP A 226 -3.91 13.54 4.22
CA ASP A 226 -2.62 14.05 4.71
C ASP A 226 -2.73 14.62 6.12
N ALA A 227 -3.74 15.45 6.41
CA ALA A 227 -3.97 16.01 7.74
C ALA A 227 -4.33 14.92 8.77
N THR A 228 -5.10 13.91 8.36
CA THR A 228 -5.42 12.73 9.18
C THR A 228 -4.16 11.90 9.50
N GLY A 229 -3.24 11.83 8.54
CA GLY A 229 -1.97 11.13 8.65
C GLY A 229 -2.12 9.61 8.76
N TYR A 230 -1.04 8.94 9.14
CA TYR A 230 -0.98 7.48 9.28
C TYR A 230 -0.49 7.09 10.68
N TYR A 231 -0.50 5.78 10.97
CA TYR A 231 0.11 5.27 12.18
C TYR A 231 1.59 5.65 12.27
N ARG A 232 2.05 5.94 13.49
CA ARG A 232 3.47 6.01 13.79
C ARG A 232 4.03 4.59 13.84
N ILE A 233 4.84 4.23 12.84
CA ILE A 233 5.45 2.91 12.73
C ILE A 233 6.72 2.86 13.58
N ARG A 234 6.92 1.75 14.30
CA ARG A 234 8.07 1.53 15.18
C ARG A 234 8.73 0.18 14.84
N PRO A 235 10.05 0.05 15.04
CA PRO A 235 10.70 -1.25 15.03
C PRO A 235 10.14 -2.17 16.13
N PRO A 236 10.11 -3.50 15.91
CA PRO A 236 10.48 -4.18 14.67
C PRO A 236 9.33 -4.13 13.63
N LEU A 237 9.66 -4.03 12.33
CA LEU A 237 8.66 -3.95 11.25
C LEU A 237 7.83 -5.22 11.09
N LYS A 238 8.40 -6.35 11.48
CA LYS A 238 7.80 -7.67 11.54
C LYS A 238 8.05 -8.24 12.93
N PRO A 239 7.13 -9.06 13.47
CA PRO A 239 7.38 -9.76 14.72
C PRO A 239 8.69 -10.55 14.61
N VAL A 240 9.54 -10.39 15.62
CA VAL A 240 10.72 -11.20 15.88
C VAL A 240 10.55 -11.81 17.26
N THR A 241 11.04 -13.02 17.45
CA THR A 241 11.00 -13.71 18.73
C THR A 241 12.01 -13.09 19.70
N LEU A 242 11.76 -13.22 21.00
CA LEU A 242 12.73 -12.80 22.01
C LEU A 242 14.04 -13.60 21.91
N GLY A 243 13.96 -14.86 21.49
CA GLY A 243 15.14 -15.70 21.27
C GLY A 243 16.03 -15.19 20.14
N GLU A 244 15.45 -14.74 19.01
CA GLU A 244 16.20 -14.11 17.93
C GLU A 244 16.90 -12.83 18.41
N ILE A 245 16.22 -11.97 19.17
CA ILE A 245 16.83 -10.75 19.74
C ILE A 245 17.96 -11.10 20.71
N ALA A 246 17.74 -12.06 21.60
CA ALA A 246 18.75 -12.50 22.57
C ALA A 246 19.99 -13.09 21.86
N ALA A 247 19.79 -13.81 20.76
CA ALA A 247 20.86 -14.39 19.95
C ALA A 247 21.64 -13.35 19.10
N MET A 248 21.21 -12.07 19.06
CA MET A 248 21.99 -11.01 18.41
C MET A 248 23.22 -10.59 19.23
N GLN A 249 23.41 -11.14 20.44
CA GLN A 249 24.66 -11.01 21.21
C GLN A 249 25.68 -12.03 20.68
N ASP A 250 26.55 -11.56 19.78
CA ASP A 250 27.95 -12.02 19.58
C ASP A 250 28.52 -11.45 18.27
N ASN A 251 28.74 -10.13 18.16
CA ASN A 251 29.62 -9.56 17.13
C ASN A 251 30.14 -8.14 17.44
N ASP A 252 30.42 -7.82 18.71
CA ASP A 252 31.17 -6.61 19.10
C ASP A 252 32.65 -6.63 18.66
N LYS A 253 33.06 -7.59 17.82
CA LYS A 253 34.45 -7.70 17.34
C LYS A 253 34.74 -7.03 15.99
N ASP A 254 33.74 -6.64 15.19
CA ASP A 254 33.97 -6.23 13.79
C ASP A 254 33.42 -4.83 13.39
N ILE A 255 33.17 -3.93 14.35
CA ILE A 255 32.87 -2.50 14.03
C ILE A 255 34.00 -1.59 14.53
N SER A 256 35.23 -1.94 14.16
CA SER A 256 36.37 -1.02 14.16
C SER A 256 37.24 -1.33 12.94
N ALA A 257 36.90 -0.73 11.79
CA ALA A 257 37.78 -0.49 10.66
C ALA A 257 37.23 0.68 9.84
#